data_AF-A0A377VBH6-F1
#
_entry.id   AF-A0A377VBH6-F1
#
_cell.length_a   1.000
_cell.length_b   1.000
_cell.length_c   1.000
_cell.angle_alpha   90.00
_cell.angle_beta   90.00
_cell.angle_gamma   90.00
#
_symmetry.space_group_name_H-M   'P 1'
#
loop_
_entity.id
_entity.type
_entity.pdbx_description
1 polymer ?
#
loop_
_entity_poly.entity_id
_entity_poly.type
_entity_poly.pdbx_seq_one_letter_code
_entity_poly.pdbx_strand_id
1 'polypeptide(L)'
;MKEPNKIDGNRRDLLKGLGIAAVVSLLPETGNAAQNNAAAKAAWDIPFTGEIPDTLPEGYNILLITCDQERYFERYPFPVPGRERLMKTGITFTNHQNTANVCTPSRSVMYTGLHMPHTRMFDNLGFPWMNYDLDPELRTVGHMMRELGYYTAYKGKWHLTREIDQPVAGKSVEEMDLGEIPTPRLHEIMEKYGFSDYHGIGDVIGKSKGGYFFDSVTTGQTISWLRNTGRPLNDEK
;
A
#
# COMPACT_ATOMS: atom_id res chain seq x y z
N MET A 1 50.96 20.43 -36.83
CA MET A 1 50.09 19.45 -36.13
C MET A 1 49.23 20.24 -35.16
N LYS A 2 47.92 20.00 -35.15
CA LYS A 2 46.86 20.93 -34.72
C LYS A 2 46.90 21.35 -33.24
N GLU A 3 46.85 22.67 -33.02
CA GLU A 3 46.04 23.35 -32.00
C GLU A 3 44.93 24.11 -32.77
N PRO A 4 43.76 24.50 -32.22
CA PRO A 4 43.23 24.41 -30.85
C PRO A 4 41.74 23.95 -30.79
N ASN A 5 41.16 23.80 -29.59
CA ASN A 5 39.93 24.49 -29.15
C ASN A 5 39.40 23.94 -27.82
N LYS A 6 39.66 24.69 -26.75
CA LYS A 6 38.79 24.72 -25.57
C LYS A 6 37.41 25.23 -26.00
N ILE A 7 36.36 24.46 -25.72
CA ILE A 7 34.99 24.99 -25.68
C ILE A 7 34.53 24.88 -24.23
N ASP A 8 34.72 25.99 -23.52
CA ASP A 8 34.00 26.33 -22.31
C ASP A 8 32.64 26.90 -22.78
N GLY A 9 31.52 26.34 -22.29
CA GLY A 9 30.21 26.69 -22.83
C GLY A 9 29.09 25.89 -22.17
N ASN A 10 28.63 26.42 -21.05
CA ASN A 10 27.59 25.88 -20.19
C ASN A 10 26.28 25.61 -20.98
N ARG A 11 25.68 24.43 -20.83
CA ARG A 11 24.37 24.03 -21.43
C ARG A 11 23.22 25.01 -21.11
N ARG A 12 23.45 25.98 -20.22
CA ARG A 12 22.53 27.05 -19.81
C ARG A 12 22.36 28.18 -20.83
N ASP A 13 23.27 28.38 -21.78
CA ASP A 13 23.15 29.48 -22.76
C ASP A 13 22.38 29.09 -24.03
N LEU A 14 22.26 27.79 -24.35
CA LEU A 14 21.45 27.31 -25.46
C LEU A 14 19.94 27.55 -25.25
N LEU A 15 19.51 27.64 -23.99
CA LEU A 15 18.10 27.89 -23.62
C LEU A 15 17.71 29.38 -23.60
N LYS A 16 18.67 30.31 -23.80
CA LYS A 16 18.38 31.75 -23.86
C LYS A 16 18.27 32.30 -25.29
N GLY A 17 18.61 31.51 -26.31
CA GLY A 17 18.73 31.96 -27.70
C GLY A 17 17.59 31.57 -28.67
N LEU A 18 16.57 30.82 -28.22
CA LEU A 18 15.44 30.41 -29.08
C LEU A 18 14.18 31.23 -28.83
N GLY A 19 14.36 32.48 -28.44
CA GLY A 19 13.32 33.50 -28.53
C GLY A 19 13.34 34.15 -29.92
N ILE A 20 12.16 34.21 -30.54
CA ILE A 20 11.81 34.96 -31.76
C ILE A 20 12.03 34.21 -33.09
N ALA A 21 11.05 33.35 -33.42
CA ALA A 21 10.58 33.20 -34.78
C ALA A 21 9.04 33.09 -34.74
N ALA A 22 8.39 34.25 -34.79
CA ALA A 22 6.95 34.34 -34.98
C ALA A 22 6.63 34.06 -36.46
N VAL A 23 6.02 32.91 -36.74
CA VAL A 23 5.26 32.71 -37.98
C VAL A 23 3.79 32.86 -37.61
N VAL A 24 3.26 34.05 -37.85
CA VAL A 24 1.82 34.33 -37.77
C VAL A 24 1.17 33.72 -39.00
N SER A 25 0.62 32.52 -38.86
CA SER A 25 -0.37 31.99 -39.80
C SER A 25 -1.74 32.54 -39.39
N LEU A 26 -2.20 33.58 -40.08
CA LEU A 26 -3.57 34.09 -39.99
C LEU A 26 -4.52 33.07 -40.65
N LEU A 27 -5.13 32.22 -39.84
CA LEU A 27 -6.38 31.53 -40.18
C LEU A 27 -7.51 32.23 -39.41
N PRO A 28 -8.63 32.62 -40.05
CA PRO A 28 -9.79 33.12 -39.33
C PRO A 28 -10.51 31.92 -38.72
N GLU A 29 -10.07 31.47 -37.55
CA GLU A 29 -10.92 30.62 -36.72
C GLU A 29 -11.94 31.50 -36.02
N THR A 30 -13.14 31.46 -36.57
CA THR A 30 -14.40 31.86 -35.94
C THR A 30 -14.38 31.45 -34.47
N GLY A 31 -14.53 32.44 -33.59
CA GLY A 31 -14.48 32.25 -32.15
C GLY A 31 -15.47 31.18 -31.68
N ASN A 32 -14.92 30.04 -31.30
CA ASN A 32 -15.46 29.26 -30.20
C ASN A 32 -14.56 29.56 -29.01
N ALA A 33 -15.00 30.49 -28.16
CA ALA A 33 -14.56 30.53 -26.78
C ALA A 33 -15.03 29.24 -26.11
N ALA A 34 -14.30 28.15 -26.36
CA ALA A 34 -14.33 27.00 -25.48
C ALA A 34 -13.84 27.54 -24.14
N GLN A 35 -14.78 27.85 -23.25
CA GLN A 35 -14.50 27.97 -21.83
C GLN A 35 -13.60 26.79 -21.48
N ASN A 36 -12.39 27.09 -21.02
CA ASN A 36 -11.51 26.12 -20.38
C ASN A 36 -12.22 25.61 -19.12
N ASN A 37 -13.22 24.75 -19.31
CA ASN A 37 -13.83 23.90 -18.30
C ASN A 37 -12.86 22.75 -18.03
N ALA A 38 -11.59 23.06 -17.76
CA ALA A 38 -10.71 22.10 -17.15
C ALA A 38 -11.34 21.80 -15.79
N ALA A 39 -11.86 20.58 -15.63
CA ALA A 39 -12.42 20.13 -14.37
C ALA A 39 -11.44 20.48 -13.25
N ALA A 40 -11.95 21.04 -12.15
CA ALA A 40 -11.12 21.34 -11.00
C ALA A 40 -10.32 20.08 -10.66
N LYS A 41 -8.99 20.21 -10.60
CA LYS A 41 -8.13 19.11 -10.17
C LYS A 41 -8.67 18.63 -8.84
N ALA A 42 -8.82 17.32 -8.69
CA ALA A 42 -9.29 16.77 -7.44
C ALA A 42 -8.38 17.27 -6.30
N ALA A 43 -8.90 17.47 -5.09
CA ALA A 43 -8.13 18.05 -3.99
C ALA A 43 -6.80 17.32 -3.72
N TRP A 44 -6.71 16.05 -4.11
CA TRP A 44 -5.52 15.21 -3.99
C TRP A 44 -4.48 15.36 -5.11
N ASP A 45 -4.79 16.10 -6.18
CA ASP A 45 -3.88 16.39 -7.29
C ASP A 45 -3.02 17.65 -7.05
N ILE A 46 -3.28 18.33 -5.95
CA ILE A 46 -2.54 19.49 -5.45
C ILE A 46 -1.46 18.95 -4.50
N PRO A 47 -0.16 19.12 -4.80
CA PRO A 47 0.91 18.75 -3.88
C PRO A 47 0.70 19.39 -2.51
N PHE A 48 1.04 18.70 -1.42
CA PHE A 48 1.04 19.34 -0.10
C PHE A 48 2.05 20.48 -0.10
N THR A 49 1.57 21.70 0.09
CA THR A 49 2.39 22.92 0.19
C THR A 49 2.38 23.52 1.59
N GLY A 50 1.87 22.78 2.58
CA GLY A 50 1.90 23.23 3.97
C GLY A 50 3.31 23.21 4.55
N GLU A 51 3.52 23.95 5.63
CA GLU A 51 4.76 23.85 6.39
C GLU A 51 4.84 22.47 7.04
N ILE A 52 6.01 21.84 6.95
CA ILE A 52 6.31 20.63 7.72
C ILE A 52 6.58 21.12 9.15
N PRO A 53 5.76 20.76 10.13
CA PRO A 53 5.97 21.25 11.48
C PRO A 53 7.27 20.68 12.05
N ASP A 54 8.04 21.50 12.76
CA ASP A 54 9.29 21.09 13.40
C ASP A 54 9.08 19.97 14.44
N THR A 55 7.86 19.92 15.00
CA THR A 55 7.37 18.84 15.85
C THR A 55 6.12 18.25 15.24
N LEU A 56 6.15 16.96 14.95
CA LEU A 56 4.97 16.22 14.50
C LEU A 56 3.84 16.34 15.55
N PRO A 57 2.63 16.78 15.18
CA PRO A 57 1.47 16.71 16.07
C PRO A 57 1.32 15.31 16.67
N GLU A 58 0.95 15.25 17.95
CA GLU A 58 0.62 13.98 18.58
C GLU A 58 -0.62 13.35 17.91
N GLY A 59 -0.68 12.01 17.87
CA GLY A 59 -1.90 11.31 17.48
C GLY A 59 -2.12 11.11 15.98
N TYR A 60 -1.08 11.08 15.14
CA TYR A 60 -1.24 10.71 13.72
C TYR A 60 -1.87 9.33 13.55
N ASN A 61 -2.91 9.24 12.73
CA ASN A 61 -3.41 7.96 12.24
C ASN A 61 -2.43 7.34 11.24
N ILE A 62 -2.11 6.06 11.44
CA ILE A 62 -1.19 5.31 10.57
C ILE A 62 -2.00 4.33 9.74
N LEU A 63 -1.83 4.39 8.41
CA LEU A 63 -2.41 3.45 7.46
C LEU A 63 -1.29 2.75 6.70
N LEU A 64 -1.10 1.45 6.96
CA LEU A 64 -0.17 0.59 6.24
C LEU A 64 -0.92 -0.18 5.15
N ILE A 65 -0.57 0.05 3.88
CA ILE A 65 -1.13 -0.67 2.73
C ILE A 65 -0.05 -1.56 2.13
N THR A 66 -0.35 -2.84 1.98
CA THR A 66 0.56 -3.84 1.40
C THR A 66 -0.08 -4.50 0.18
N CYS A 67 0.67 -4.63 -0.91
CA CYS A 67 0.26 -5.37 -2.10
C CYS A 67 0.94 -6.74 -2.13
N ASP A 68 0.26 -7.76 -2.64
CA ASP A 68 0.81 -9.12 -2.77
C ASP A 68 1.37 -9.36 -4.17
N GLN A 69 2.53 -10.03 -4.24
CA GLN A 69 3.27 -10.39 -5.47
C GLN A 69 3.55 -9.26 -6.46
N GLU A 70 3.50 -8.01 -6.01
CA GLU A 70 3.80 -6.87 -6.86
C GLU A 70 5.31 -6.62 -6.92
N ARG A 71 5.87 -6.70 -8.13
CA ARG A 71 7.27 -6.32 -8.39
C ARG A 71 7.41 -4.83 -8.63
N TYR A 72 8.65 -4.34 -8.59
CA TYR A 72 8.96 -2.99 -9.01
C TYR A 72 8.66 -2.77 -10.51
N PHE A 73 8.02 -1.65 -10.82
CA PHE A 73 7.80 -1.13 -12.17
C PHE A 73 8.37 0.28 -12.26
N GLU A 74 9.31 0.52 -13.18
CA GLU A 74 9.76 1.88 -13.51
C GLU A 74 8.59 2.72 -14.05
N ARG A 75 7.72 2.08 -14.83
CA ARG A 75 6.43 2.62 -15.27
C ARG A 75 5.38 1.52 -15.25
N TYR A 76 4.21 1.79 -14.68
CA TYR A 76 3.11 0.84 -14.68
C TYR A 76 2.55 0.61 -16.09
N PRO A 77 2.26 -0.65 -16.47
CA PRO A 77 1.71 -0.97 -17.79
C PRO A 77 0.19 -0.72 -17.90
N PHE A 78 -0.45 -0.24 -16.82
CA PHE A 78 -1.86 0.08 -16.74
C PHE A 78 -2.10 1.25 -15.77
N PRO A 79 -3.25 1.95 -15.84
CA PRO A 79 -3.54 3.05 -14.93
C PRO A 79 -3.61 2.60 -13.47
N VAL A 80 -2.89 3.32 -12.60
CA VAL A 80 -2.92 3.10 -11.14
C VAL A 80 -3.09 4.44 -10.41
N PRO A 81 -4.23 5.12 -10.58
CA PRO A 81 -4.38 6.53 -10.19
C PRO A 81 -4.13 6.79 -8.70
N GLY A 82 -4.53 5.86 -7.82
CA GLY A 82 -4.25 5.96 -6.39
C GLY A 82 -2.75 5.88 -6.08
N ARG A 83 -2.00 5.05 -6.81
CA ARG A 83 -0.56 4.91 -6.63
C ARG A 83 0.21 6.06 -7.27
N GLU A 84 -0.18 6.48 -8.47
CA GLU A 84 0.37 7.67 -9.15
C GLU A 84 0.22 8.92 -8.27
N ARG A 85 -0.94 9.09 -7.63
CA ARG A 85 -1.16 10.12 -6.62
C ARG A 85 -0.15 10.02 -5.49
N LEU A 86 -0.05 8.86 -4.82
CA LEU A 86 0.87 8.68 -3.68
C LEU A 86 2.33 8.94 -4.07
N MET A 87 2.74 8.54 -5.27
CA MET A 87 4.09 8.79 -5.80
C MET A 87 4.34 10.29 -6.05
N LYS A 88 3.33 11.04 -6.50
CA LYS A 88 3.41 12.47 -6.79
C LYS A 88 3.37 13.34 -5.53
N THR A 89 2.59 12.94 -4.52
CA THR A 89 2.34 13.75 -3.32
C THR A 89 3.07 13.29 -2.07
N GLY A 90 3.79 12.17 -2.14
CA GLY A 90 4.50 11.57 -1.02
C GLY A 90 5.98 11.30 -1.34
N ILE A 91 6.60 10.48 -0.50
CA ILE A 91 7.99 10.03 -0.67
C ILE A 91 7.96 8.63 -1.29
N THR A 92 8.73 8.44 -2.37
CA THR A 92 8.89 7.14 -3.04
C THR A 92 10.32 6.65 -2.89
N PHE A 93 10.48 5.43 -2.36
CA PHE A 93 11.76 4.74 -2.31
C PHE A 93 11.92 3.87 -3.56
N THR A 94 12.93 4.15 -4.39
CA THR A 94 13.18 3.43 -5.65
C THR A 94 14.05 2.19 -5.48
N ASN A 95 14.63 1.98 -4.29
CA ASN A 95 15.46 0.83 -3.96
C ASN A 95 15.07 0.20 -2.62
N HIS A 96 13.77 0.12 -2.34
CA HIS A 96 13.24 -0.65 -1.21
C HIS A 96 13.21 -2.14 -1.59
N GLN A 97 13.72 -3.01 -0.71
CA GLN A 97 13.80 -4.45 -0.93
C GLN A 97 13.06 -5.17 0.19
N ASN A 98 12.32 -6.21 -0.17
CA ASN A 98 11.80 -7.17 0.81
C ASN A 98 12.94 -8.08 1.31
N THR A 99 12.75 -8.69 2.47
CA THR A 99 13.73 -9.60 3.08
C THR A 99 13.57 -11.05 2.63
N ALA A 100 12.43 -11.37 2.00
CA ALA A 100 12.14 -12.65 1.38
C ALA A 100 11.14 -12.48 0.23
N ASN A 101 11.31 -13.27 -0.83
CA ASN A 101 10.42 -13.27 -2.01
C ASN A 101 9.25 -14.26 -1.89
N VAL A 102 8.96 -14.73 -0.67
CA VAL A 102 7.89 -15.67 -0.34
C VAL A 102 6.97 -15.02 0.71
N CYS A 103 5.66 -15.26 0.65
CA CYS A 103 4.65 -14.45 1.36
C CYS A 103 4.84 -14.51 2.89
N THR A 104 4.78 -15.71 3.47
CA THR A 104 4.93 -15.93 4.92
C THR A 104 6.22 -15.36 5.49
N PRO A 105 7.43 -15.68 4.99
CA PRO A 105 8.66 -15.09 5.50
C PRO A 105 8.68 -13.57 5.34
N SER A 106 8.26 -13.02 4.19
CA SER A 106 8.23 -11.57 3.95
C SER A 106 7.34 -10.83 4.96
N ARG A 107 6.13 -11.34 5.19
CA ARG A 107 5.16 -10.80 6.15
C ARG A 107 5.66 -10.92 7.58
N SER A 108 6.28 -12.05 7.93
CA SER A 108 6.84 -12.26 9.28
C SER A 108 7.87 -11.18 9.61
N VAL A 109 8.76 -10.86 8.67
CA VAL A 109 9.79 -9.84 8.87
C VAL A 109 9.16 -8.45 8.88
N MET A 110 8.21 -8.18 7.98
CA MET A 110 7.50 -6.90 7.92
C MET A 110 6.78 -6.57 9.23
N TYR A 111 6.10 -7.54 9.85
CA TYR A 111 5.30 -7.28 11.05
C TYR A 111 6.07 -7.38 12.35
N THR A 112 7.14 -8.17 12.42
CA THR A 112 7.94 -8.30 13.66
C THR A 112 9.17 -7.39 13.67
N GLY A 113 9.65 -6.96 12.50
CA GLY A 113 10.95 -6.29 12.34
C GLY A 113 12.16 -7.22 12.51
N LEU A 114 11.93 -8.53 12.66
CA LEU A 114 12.97 -9.52 12.89
C LEU A 114 13.26 -10.31 11.62
N HIS A 115 14.54 -10.61 11.33
CA HIS A 115 14.90 -11.45 10.18
C HIS A 115 14.42 -12.91 10.33
N MET A 116 14.29 -13.61 9.19
CA MET A 116 13.77 -14.98 9.11
C MET A 116 14.36 -15.98 10.13
N PRO A 117 15.67 -15.98 10.47
CA PRO A 117 16.19 -16.89 11.49
C PRO A 117 15.56 -16.71 12.89
N HIS A 118 15.06 -15.50 13.20
CA HIS A 118 14.37 -15.21 14.44
C HIS A 118 12.87 -15.53 14.35
N THR A 119 12.23 -15.19 13.22
CA THR A 119 10.79 -15.47 13.04
C THR A 119 10.50 -16.93 12.81
N ARG A 120 11.51 -17.69 12.34
CA ARG A 120 11.44 -19.10 11.93
C ARG A 120 10.43 -19.37 10.81
N MET A 121 9.91 -18.33 10.18
CA MET A 121 9.07 -18.46 8.99
C MET A 121 10.01 -18.62 7.80
N PHE A 122 10.19 -19.85 7.33
CA PHE A 122 11.16 -20.16 6.26
C PHE A 122 10.51 -20.39 4.89
N ASP A 123 9.22 -20.68 4.85
CA ASP A 123 8.45 -20.92 3.63
C ASP A 123 6.99 -20.52 3.86
N ASN A 124 6.14 -20.60 2.83
CA ASN A 124 4.71 -20.35 2.96
C ASN A 124 4.02 -21.38 3.86
N LEU A 125 2.99 -20.93 4.58
CA LEU A 125 2.08 -21.84 5.26
C LEU A 125 1.36 -22.74 4.24
N GLY A 126 0.87 -23.88 4.72
CA GLY A 126 0.18 -24.87 3.90
C GLY A 126 1.07 -26.00 3.34
N PHE A 127 2.40 -25.85 3.41
CA PHE A 127 3.31 -26.97 3.14
C PHE A 127 3.42 -27.93 4.34
N PRO A 128 3.68 -29.23 4.13
CA PRO A 128 3.79 -30.22 5.21
C PRO A 128 4.85 -29.87 6.28
N TRP A 129 5.93 -29.20 5.90
CA TRP A 129 7.01 -28.77 6.82
C TRP A 129 6.74 -27.44 7.52
N MET A 130 5.76 -26.67 7.07
CA MET A 130 5.29 -25.43 7.71
C MET A 130 4.02 -25.73 8.53
N ASN A 131 4.17 -26.56 9.55
CA ASN A 131 3.09 -27.03 10.43
C ASN A 131 2.93 -26.22 11.72
N TYR A 132 3.44 -24.99 11.73
CA TYR A 132 3.41 -24.07 12.86
C TYR A 132 3.09 -22.66 12.37
N ASP A 133 2.56 -21.84 13.27
CA ASP A 133 2.21 -20.45 13.02
C ASP A 133 3.36 -19.52 13.43
N LEU A 134 3.25 -18.22 13.12
CA LEU A 134 4.12 -17.21 13.70
C LEU A 134 3.97 -17.23 15.23
N ASP A 135 5.09 -17.24 15.95
CA ASP A 135 5.05 -17.20 17.40
C ASP A 135 4.56 -15.81 17.90
N PRO A 136 3.42 -15.74 18.61
CA PRO A 136 2.89 -14.46 19.10
C PRO A 136 3.83 -13.79 20.10
N GLU A 137 4.71 -14.53 20.78
CA GLU A 137 5.68 -13.99 21.74
C GLU A 137 6.76 -13.13 21.08
N LEU A 138 6.98 -13.26 19.77
CA LEU A 138 7.91 -12.40 19.03
C LEU A 138 7.46 -10.94 18.97
N ARG A 139 6.17 -10.70 19.26
CA ARG A 139 5.48 -9.42 19.14
C ARG A 139 5.52 -8.87 17.71
N THR A 140 4.57 -8.02 17.42
CA THR A 140 4.36 -7.44 16.08
C THR A 140 4.22 -5.94 16.19
N VAL A 141 4.20 -5.25 15.06
CA VAL A 141 3.84 -3.84 14.96
C VAL A 141 2.47 -3.59 15.60
N GLY A 142 1.52 -4.53 15.53
CA GLY A 142 0.23 -4.42 16.21
C GLY A 142 0.39 -4.25 17.73
N HIS A 143 1.21 -5.10 18.36
CA HIS A 143 1.52 -4.98 19.78
C HIS A 143 2.19 -3.66 20.12
N MET A 144 3.21 -3.27 19.34
CA MET A 144 3.97 -2.04 19.56
C MET A 144 3.06 -0.81 19.47
N MET A 145 2.16 -0.77 18.48
CA MET A 145 1.20 0.31 18.31
C MET A 145 0.18 0.37 19.45
N ARG A 146 -0.28 -0.78 19.95
CA ARG A 146 -1.20 -0.82 21.11
C ARG A 146 -0.57 -0.30 22.39
N GLU A 147 0.70 -0.60 22.63
CA GLU A 147 1.44 -0.03 23.77
C GLU A 147 1.52 1.50 23.72
N LEU A 148 1.49 2.08 22.51
CA LEU A 148 1.44 3.52 22.28
C LEU A 148 0.01 4.10 22.32
N GLY A 149 -1.01 3.30 22.67
CA GLY A 149 -2.40 3.77 22.78
C GLY A 149 -3.15 3.86 21.44
N TYR A 150 -2.66 3.18 20.40
CA TYR A 150 -3.37 3.05 19.13
C TYR A 150 -4.38 1.91 19.15
N TYR A 151 -5.53 2.16 18.50
CA TYR A 151 -6.40 1.09 18.06
C TYR A 151 -5.84 0.49 16.78
N THR A 152 -5.63 -0.83 16.75
CA THR A 152 -5.00 -1.53 15.64
C THR A 152 -6.00 -2.44 14.94
N ALA A 153 -6.29 -2.17 13.67
CA ALA A 153 -7.15 -3.00 12.84
C ALA A 153 -6.35 -3.60 11.69
N TYR A 154 -6.66 -4.85 11.33
CA TYR A 154 -6.04 -5.55 10.21
C TYR A 154 -7.13 -6.00 9.23
N LYS A 155 -6.94 -5.72 7.93
CA LYS A 155 -7.88 -6.09 6.87
C LYS A 155 -7.14 -6.76 5.71
N GLY A 156 -7.69 -7.86 5.21
CA GLY A 156 -7.11 -8.63 4.11
C GLY A 156 -6.20 -9.78 4.57
N LYS A 157 -5.23 -10.15 3.71
CA LYS A 157 -4.44 -11.38 3.85
C LYS A 157 -3.43 -11.32 5.00
N TRP A 158 -3.46 -12.31 5.89
CA TRP A 158 -2.53 -12.48 7.01
C TRP A 158 -1.38 -13.44 6.69
N HIS A 159 -1.67 -14.69 6.33
CA HIS A 159 -0.69 -15.70 5.86
C HIS A 159 0.47 -15.99 6.83
N LEU A 160 0.16 -15.93 8.13
CA LEU A 160 1.05 -16.22 9.26
C LEU A 160 0.38 -17.08 10.35
N THR A 161 -0.89 -17.45 10.15
CA THR A 161 -1.61 -18.40 11.00
C THR A 161 -2.46 -19.31 10.12
N ARG A 162 -2.29 -20.62 10.25
CA ARG A 162 -2.96 -21.64 9.42
C ARG A 162 -4.49 -21.60 9.52
N GLU A 163 -5.02 -21.33 10.71
CA GLU A 163 -6.47 -21.24 10.93
C GLU A 163 -7.08 -20.02 10.24
N ILE A 164 -6.32 -18.92 10.09
CA ILE A 164 -6.77 -17.78 9.27
C ILE A 164 -6.70 -18.10 7.79
N ASP A 165 -5.71 -18.89 7.37
CA ASP A 165 -5.52 -19.23 5.96
C ASP A 165 -6.53 -20.28 5.45
N GLN A 166 -7.05 -21.12 6.36
CA GLN A 166 -8.11 -22.08 6.09
C GLN A 166 -9.23 -21.91 7.12
N PRO A 167 -10.01 -20.82 7.04
CA PRO A 167 -10.96 -20.43 8.08
C PRO A 167 -12.15 -21.36 8.21
N VAL A 168 -12.42 -22.18 7.19
CA VAL A 168 -13.45 -23.22 7.21
C VAL A 168 -12.82 -24.57 6.89
N ALA A 169 -12.82 -25.47 7.86
CA ALA A 169 -12.20 -26.78 7.73
C ALA A 169 -12.85 -27.61 6.62
N GLY A 170 -12.02 -28.19 5.74
CA GLY A 170 -12.46 -29.16 4.74
C GLY A 170 -13.18 -28.58 3.52
N LYS A 171 -13.28 -27.25 3.38
CA LYS A 171 -13.86 -26.61 2.19
C LYS A 171 -12.77 -25.98 1.33
N SER A 172 -12.91 -26.13 0.01
CA SER A 172 -12.12 -25.33 -0.93
C SER A 172 -12.61 -23.88 -0.95
N VAL A 173 -11.81 -23.01 -1.56
CA VAL A 173 -12.12 -21.57 -1.70
C VAL A 173 -13.40 -21.38 -2.51
N GLU A 174 -13.56 -22.21 -3.53
CA GLU A 174 -14.66 -22.18 -4.47
C GLU A 174 -15.98 -22.68 -3.86
N GLU A 175 -15.90 -23.44 -2.76
CA GLU A 175 -17.04 -24.02 -2.04
C GLU A 175 -17.38 -23.26 -0.75
N MET A 176 -16.56 -22.27 -0.37
CA MET A 176 -16.72 -21.53 0.87
C MET A 176 -17.72 -20.39 0.69
N ASP A 177 -18.73 -20.36 1.56
CA ASP A 177 -19.59 -19.18 1.72
C ASP A 177 -18.96 -18.24 2.75
N LEU A 178 -18.93 -16.94 2.45
CA LEU A 178 -18.45 -15.91 3.37
C LEU A 178 -19.24 -15.89 4.68
N GLY A 179 -20.51 -16.29 4.66
CA GLY A 179 -21.34 -16.38 5.87
C GLY A 179 -20.91 -17.48 6.85
N GLU A 180 -20.07 -18.42 6.42
CA GLU A 180 -19.57 -19.52 7.26
C GLU A 180 -18.27 -19.19 7.99
N ILE A 181 -17.62 -18.07 7.64
CA ILE A 181 -16.36 -17.67 8.25
C ILE A 181 -16.59 -17.33 9.73
N PRO A 182 -15.90 -17.98 10.68
CA PRO A 182 -16.09 -17.75 12.10
C PRO A 182 -15.37 -16.47 12.56
N THR A 183 -15.86 -15.31 12.15
CA THR A 183 -15.24 -13.99 12.41
C THR A 183 -14.85 -13.76 13.87
N PRO A 184 -15.67 -14.09 14.90
CA PRO A 184 -15.26 -13.94 16.29
C PRO A 184 -13.98 -14.72 16.63
N ARG A 185 -13.85 -15.94 16.09
CA ARG A 185 -12.65 -16.76 16.27
C ARG A 185 -11.43 -16.14 15.59
N LEU A 186 -11.60 -15.58 14.39
CA LEU A 186 -10.49 -14.91 13.69
C LEU A 186 -10.03 -13.64 14.41
N HIS A 187 -10.95 -12.90 15.05
CA HIS A 187 -10.59 -11.80 15.94
C HIS A 187 -9.75 -12.27 17.13
N GLU A 188 -10.15 -13.35 17.82
CA GLU A 188 -9.39 -13.92 18.94
C GLU A 188 -7.96 -14.32 18.53
N ILE A 189 -7.78 -14.83 17.32
CA ILE A 189 -6.46 -15.16 16.79
C ILE A 189 -5.64 -13.89 16.60
N MET A 190 -6.21 -12.87 15.97
CA MET A 190 -5.51 -11.62 15.66
C MET A 190 -5.22 -10.74 16.87
N GLU A 191 -6.00 -10.88 17.94
CA GLU A 191 -5.71 -10.29 19.25
C GLU A 191 -4.35 -10.76 19.79
N LYS A 192 -3.97 -12.03 19.55
CA LYS A 192 -2.64 -12.57 19.93
C LYS A 192 -1.49 -11.93 19.15
N TYR A 193 -1.79 -11.26 18.04
CA TYR A 193 -0.83 -10.53 17.23
C TYR A 193 -1.00 -9.01 17.38
N GLY A 194 -1.73 -8.56 18.40
CA GLY A 194 -1.90 -7.15 18.71
C GLY A 194 -2.78 -6.39 17.71
N PHE A 195 -3.69 -7.06 17.01
CA PHE A 195 -4.68 -6.43 16.13
C PHE A 195 -6.09 -6.70 16.69
N SER A 196 -6.76 -5.64 17.13
CA SER A 196 -8.05 -5.72 17.83
C SER A 196 -9.25 -6.04 16.95
N ASP A 197 -9.10 -5.82 15.65
CA ASP A 197 -10.14 -6.09 14.69
C ASP A 197 -9.50 -6.77 13.49
N TYR A 198 -10.10 -7.88 13.09
CA TYR A 198 -9.71 -8.58 11.89
C TYR A 198 -10.91 -8.83 11.00
N HIS A 199 -10.94 -8.12 9.89
CA HIS A 199 -11.91 -8.40 8.85
C HIS A 199 -11.13 -8.65 7.57
N GLY A 200 -10.65 -9.88 7.46
CA GLY A 200 -9.96 -10.38 6.31
C GLY A 200 -10.59 -11.69 5.91
N ILE A 201 -11.00 -11.79 4.65
CA ILE A 201 -11.16 -13.07 3.96
C ILE A 201 -9.74 -13.64 3.74
N GLY A 202 -8.98 -13.81 4.83
CA GLY A 202 -7.59 -14.27 4.81
C GLY A 202 -7.50 -15.63 4.13
N ASP A 203 -6.47 -15.79 3.29
CA ASP A 203 -6.08 -16.96 2.49
C ASP A 203 -7.12 -17.96 1.94
N VAL A 204 -8.39 -17.56 1.85
CA VAL A 204 -9.18 -17.84 0.64
C VAL A 204 -8.45 -17.27 -0.62
N ILE A 205 -7.50 -16.37 -0.36
CA ILE A 205 -6.77 -15.46 -1.24
C ILE A 205 -5.31 -15.92 -1.53
N GLY A 206 -4.91 -17.13 -1.14
CA GLY A 206 -3.55 -17.66 -1.42
C GLY A 206 -3.38 -18.31 -2.80
N LYS A 207 -4.48 -18.47 -3.53
CA LYS A 207 -4.55 -19.18 -4.80
C LYS A 207 -4.64 -18.21 -5.99
N SER A 208 -4.40 -18.74 -7.18
CA SER A 208 -4.47 -18.00 -8.44
C SER A 208 -5.73 -17.12 -8.51
N LYS A 209 -5.53 -15.82 -8.75
CA LYS A 209 -6.60 -14.80 -8.91
C LYS A 209 -7.36 -14.42 -7.62
N GLY A 210 -6.89 -14.77 -6.42
CA GLY A 210 -7.53 -14.34 -5.16
C GLY A 210 -7.80 -12.83 -5.10
N GLY A 211 -6.81 -12.00 -5.46
CA GLY A 211 -7.00 -10.54 -5.49
C GLY A 211 -8.09 -10.09 -6.48
N TYR A 212 -8.18 -10.72 -7.66
CA TYR A 212 -9.22 -10.40 -8.64
C TYR A 212 -10.65 -10.61 -8.10
N PHE A 213 -10.85 -11.66 -7.30
CA PHE A 213 -12.17 -11.98 -6.77
C PHE A 213 -12.52 -11.21 -5.48
N PHE A 214 -11.52 -10.92 -4.64
CA PHE A 214 -11.78 -10.51 -3.25
C PHE A 214 -11.21 -9.13 -2.89
N ASP A 215 -10.38 -8.50 -3.72
CA ASP A 215 -9.83 -7.18 -3.40
C ASP A 215 -10.93 -6.11 -3.32
N SER A 216 -11.97 -6.21 -4.16
CA SER A 216 -13.11 -5.29 -4.12
C SER A 216 -13.89 -5.40 -2.80
N VAL A 217 -14.08 -6.63 -2.31
CA VAL A 217 -14.75 -6.91 -1.04
C VAL A 217 -13.90 -6.42 0.13
N THR A 218 -12.61 -6.77 0.15
CA THR A 218 -11.65 -6.34 1.18
C THR A 218 -11.56 -4.81 1.24
N THR A 219 -11.50 -4.16 0.07
CA THR A 219 -11.49 -2.70 -0.04
C THR A 219 -12.79 -2.09 0.48
N GLY A 220 -13.94 -2.61 0.06
CA GLY A 220 -15.26 -2.13 0.50
C GLY A 220 -15.44 -2.26 2.03
N GLN A 221 -15.06 -3.40 2.60
CA GLN A 221 -15.08 -3.64 4.05
C GLN A 221 -14.14 -2.68 4.79
N THR A 222 -12.94 -2.46 4.26
CA THR A 222 -11.97 -1.52 4.84
C THR A 222 -12.51 -0.09 4.84
N ILE A 223 -13.10 0.35 3.73
CA ILE A 223 -13.73 1.69 3.63
C ILE A 223 -14.90 1.82 4.61
N SER A 224 -15.75 0.80 4.70
CA SER A 224 -16.87 0.77 5.65
C SER A 224 -16.37 0.89 7.10
N TRP A 225 -15.36 0.10 7.45
CA TRP A 225 -14.75 0.12 8.77
C TRP A 225 -14.12 1.48 9.10
N LEU A 226 -13.36 2.07 8.18
CA LEU A 226 -12.76 3.40 8.37
C LEU A 226 -13.83 4.47 8.63
N ARG A 227 -14.98 4.40 7.95
CA ARG A 227 -16.07 5.37 8.11
C ARG A 227 -16.86 5.18 9.39
N ASN A 228 -17.15 3.94 9.74
CA ASN A 228 -18.09 3.61 10.82
C ASN A 228 -17.41 3.36 12.17
N THR A 229 -16.10 3.09 12.18
CA THR A 229 -15.33 2.75 13.38
C THR A 229 -14.09 3.62 13.49
N GLY A 230 -13.24 3.65 12.44
CA GLY A 230 -11.99 4.41 12.47
C GLY A 230 -12.20 5.92 12.70
N ARG A 231 -13.17 6.52 12.02
CA ARG A 231 -13.47 7.95 12.18
C ARG A 231 -14.05 8.29 13.56
N PRO A 232 -15.09 7.61 14.08
CA PRO A 232 -15.54 7.82 15.46
C PRO A 232 -14.42 7.68 16.49
N LEU A 233 -13.58 6.65 16.40
CA LEU A 233 -12.44 6.47 17.31
C LEU A 233 -11.43 7.62 17.28
N ASN A 234 -11.31 8.31 16.15
CA ASN A 234 -10.47 9.49 16.01
C ASN A 234 -11.14 10.76 16.54
N ASP A 235 -12.46 10.88 16.36
CA ASP A 235 -13.24 12.05 16.78
C ASP A 235 -13.51 12.06 18.30
N GLU A 236 -13.38 10.90 18.98
CA GLU A 236 -13.51 10.73 20.43
C GLU A 236 -12.22 11.04 21.23
N LYS A 237 -11.10 11.33 20.55
CA LYS A 237 -9.83 11.75 21.18
C LYS A 237 -9.71 13.26 21.27
#